data_AF-X1QS81-F1
#
_entry.id   AF-X1QS81-F1
#
_cell.length_a   1.000
_cell.length_b   1.000
_cell.length_c   1.000
_cell.angle_alpha   90.00
_cell.angle_beta   90.00
_cell.angle_gamma   90.00
#
_symmetry.space_group_name_H-M   'P 1'
#
loop_
_entity.id
_entity.type
_entity.pdbx_description
1 polymer ?
#
loop_
_entity_poly.entity_id
_entity_poly.type
_entity_poly.pdbx_seq_one_letter_code
_entity_poly.pdbx_strand_id
1 'polypeptide(L)'
;MKDKIKAHLFTLPRWFAAPFFGCSLLMGAVLAGGLDANAWIALVGGLLIMAGGHSFNSFLDYAWTGLDKGEVGERSAEKDYAGGQSIIAFGIVSEKEVLFNAIGWYILALAPLIYLAINVSWIILPLAIAGMLITFWYAWG
;
A
#
# COMPACT_ATOMS: atom_id res chain seq x y z
N MET A 1 -5.96 -19.67 9.93
CA MET A 1 -6.70 -19.13 8.76
C MET A 1 -7.28 -17.75 9.02
N LYS A 2 -8.07 -17.55 10.09
CA LYS A 2 -8.61 -16.23 10.45
C LYS A 2 -7.54 -15.13 10.54
N ASP A 3 -6.43 -15.42 11.20
CA ASP A 3 -5.34 -14.44 11.39
C ASP A 3 -4.62 -14.09 10.08
N LYS A 4 -4.45 -15.06 9.17
CA LYS A 4 -3.91 -14.82 7.83
C LYS A 4 -4.82 -13.93 6.99
N ILE A 5 -6.13 -14.17 7.02
CA ILE A 5 -7.09 -13.33 6.29
C ILE A 5 -7.05 -11.89 6.84
N LYS A 6 -7.05 -11.75 8.17
CA LYS A 6 -6.90 -10.44 8.82
C LYS A 6 -5.59 -9.76 8.40
N ALA A 7 -4.49 -10.50 8.42
CA ALA A 7 -3.19 -10.01 8.01
C ALA A 7 -3.20 -9.46 6.57
N HIS A 8 -3.72 -10.23 5.63
CA HIS A 8 -3.73 -9.87 4.21
C HIS A 8 -4.68 -8.73 3.84
N LEU A 9 -5.84 -8.66 4.50
CA LEU A 9 -6.89 -7.71 4.12
C LEU A 9 -6.93 -6.46 4.99
N PHE A 10 -6.38 -6.48 6.20
CA PHE A 10 -6.54 -5.37 7.15
C PHE A 10 -5.22 -4.89 7.75
N THR A 11 -4.30 -5.80 8.08
CA THR A 11 -3.03 -5.42 8.71
C THR A 11 -2.02 -4.89 7.69
N LEU A 12 -1.70 -5.68 6.65
CA LEU A 12 -0.71 -5.31 5.62
C LEU A 12 -1.06 -4.02 4.85
N PRO A 13 -2.32 -3.78 4.45
CA PRO A 13 -2.70 -2.54 3.77
C PRO A 13 -2.57 -1.28 4.62
N ARG A 14 -2.53 -1.42 5.96
CA ARG A 14 -2.46 -0.31 6.91
C ARG A 14 -3.52 0.76 6.65
N TRP A 15 -4.80 0.37 6.58
CA TRP A 15 -5.93 1.25 6.25
C TRP A 15 -6.09 2.49 7.14
N PHE A 16 -5.46 2.53 8.33
CA PHE A 16 -5.39 3.77 9.12
C PHE A 16 -4.71 4.92 8.35
N ALA A 17 -3.88 4.63 7.35
CA ALA A 17 -3.24 5.61 6.49
C ALA A 17 -4.21 6.21 5.43
N ALA A 18 -5.35 5.57 5.19
CA ALA A 18 -6.30 5.96 4.15
C ALA A 18 -6.78 7.42 4.22
N PRO A 19 -7.05 8.02 5.41
CA PRO A 19 -7.41 9.43 5.48
C PRO A 19 -6.30 10.36 4.96
N PHE A 20 -5.03 10.05 5.21
CA PHE A 20 -3.90 10.91 4.79
C PHE A 20 -3.71 10.89 3.27
N PHE A 21 -3.71 9.70 2.67
CA PHE A 21 -3.61 9.52 1.22
C PHE A 21 -4.89 10.00 0.52
N GLY A 22 -6.05 9.63 1.06
CA GLY A 22 -7.35 9.93 0.49
C GLY A 22 -7.66 11.43 0.47
N CYS A 23 -7.42 12.14 1.58
CA CYS A 23 -7.58 13.60 1.61
C CYS A 23 -6.67 14.29 0.59
N SER A 24 -5.42 13.83 0.43
CA SER A 24 -4.49 14.41 -0.54
C SER A 24 -4.96 14.21 -1.99
N LEU A 25 -5.46 13.01 -2.32
CA LEU A 25 -6.02 12.69 -3.64
C LEU A 25 -7.28 13.51 -3.93
N LEU A 26 -8.23 13.55 -2.99
CA LEU A 26 -9.48 14.28 -3.15
C LEU A 26 -9.24 15.79 -3.20
N MET A 27 -8.26 16.32 -2.47
CA MET A 27 -7.85 17.71 -2.58
C MET A 27 -7.39 18.04 -4.00
N GLY A 28 -6.61 17.16 -4.63
CA GLY A 28 -6.24 17.30 -6.05
C GLY A 28 -7.46 17.38 -6.98
N ALA A 29 -8.47 16.54 -6.75
CA ALA A 29 -9.72 16.56 -7.53
C ALA A 29 -10.54 17.85 -7.31
N VAL A 30 -10.64 18.33 -6.07
CA VAL A 30 -11.30 19.60 -5.74
C VAL A 30 -10.62 20.77 -6.47
N LEU A 31 -9.29 20.81 -6.45
CA LEU A 31 -8.51 21.83 -7.17
C LEU A 31 -8.67 21.73 -8.70
N ALA A 32 -8.97 20.54 -9.22
CA ALA A 32 -9.18 20.29 -10.63
C ALA A 32 -10.63 20.52 -11.11
N GLY A 33 -11.56 20.90 -10.22
CA GLY A 33 -12.92 21.30 -10.60
C GLY A 33 -14.07 20.56 -9.90
N GLY A 34 -13.80 19.61 -9.00
CA GLY A 34 -14.83 19.02 -8.15
C GLY A 34 -14.66 17.52 -7.86
N LEU A 35 -15.66 16.95 -7.17
CA LEU A 35 -15.70 15.54 -6.76
C LEU A 35 -16.72 14.74 -7.59
N ASP A 36 -16.41 14.54 -8.86
CA ASP A 36 -17.23 13.71 -9.76
C ASP A 36 -16.94 12.20 -9.57
N ALA A 37 -17.57 11.35 -10.39
CA ALA A 37 -17.37 9.91 -10.33
C ALA A 37 -15.91 9.49 -10.57
N ASN A 38 -15.17 10.21 -11.44
CA ASN A 38 -13.77 9.91 -11.72
C ASN A 38 -12.89 10.20 -10.49
N ALA A 39 -13.19 11.25 -9.72
CA ALA A 39 -12.49 11.53 -8.46
C ALA A 39 -12.60 10.38 -7.45
N TRP A 40 -13.78 9.77 -7.32
CA TRP A 40 -14.00 8.61 -6.44
C TRP A 40 -13.29 7.36 -6.94
N ILE A 41 -13.27 7.12 -8.26
CA ILE A 41 -12.53 6.01 -8.86
C ILE A 41 -11.02 6.21 -8.65
N ALA A 42 -10.53 7.45 -8.76
CA ALA A 42 -9.14 7.80 -8.50
C ALA A 42 -8.77 7.59 -7.02
N LEU A 43 -9.67 7.91 -6.09
CA LEU A 43 -9.50 7.59 -4.68
C LEU A 43 -9.34 6.08 -4.48
N VAL A 44 -10.23 5.26 -5.06
CA VAL A 44 -10.13 3.79 -4.95
C VAL A 44 -8.79 3.29 -5.51
N GLY A 45 -8.40 3.73 -6.70
CA GLY A 45 -7.11 3.35 -7.30
C GLY A 45 -5.92 3.75 -6.43
N GLY A 46 -5.92 4.97 -5.88
CA GLY A 46 -4.87 5.45 -4.99
C GLY A 46 -4.80 4.71 -3.66
N LEU A 47 -5.95 4.35 -3.06
CA LEU A 47 -5.98 3.54 -1.84
C LEU A 47 -5.48 2.10 -2.08
N LEU A 48 -5.72 1.53 -3.27
CA LEU A 48 -5.17 0.23 -3.64
C LEU A 48 -3.64 0.29 -3.85
N ILE A 49 -3.13 1.37 -4.44
CA ILE A 49 -1.67 1.61 -4.50
C ILE A 49 -1.09 1.72 -3.08
N MET A 50 -1.73 2.47 -2.19
CA MET A 50 -1.30 2.61 -0.80
C MET A 50 -1.28 1.26 -0.06
N ALA A 51 -2.31 0.44 -0.24
CA ALA A 51 -2.36 -0.91 0.31
C ALA A 51 -1.19 -1.78 -0.18
N GLY A 52 -0.91 -1.74 -1.49
CA GLY A 52 0.23 -2.43 -2.08
C GLY A 52 1.57 -1.91 -1.57
N GLY A 53 1.71 -0.59 -1.44
CA GLY A 53 2.91 0.06 -0.91
C GLY A 53 3.22 -0.32 0.53
N HIS A 54 2.23 -0.29 1.43
CA HIS A 54 2.45 -0.73 2.82
C HIS A 54 2.75 -2.21 2.96
N SER A 55 2.11 -3.04 2.12
CA SER A 55 2.40 -4.47 2.06
C SER A 55 3.83 -4.72 1.56
N PHE A 56 4.26 -4.00 0.52
CA PHE A 56 5.59 -4.14 -0.06
C PHE A 56 6.68 -3.59 0.86
N ASN A 57 6.43 -2.49 1.56
CA ASN A 57 7.31 -1.98 2.61
C ASN A 57 7.53 -3.04 3.70
N SER A 58 6.48 -3.73 4.15
CA SER A 58 6.62 -4.82 5.14
C SER A 58 7.48 -5.98 4.62
N PHE A 59 7.43 -6.26 3.31
CA PHE A 59 8.35 -7.21 2.68
C PHE A 59 9.79 -6.69 2.65
N LEU A 60 10.01 -5.45 2.22
CA LEU A 60 11.36 -4.85 2.13
C LEU A 60 12.01 -4.71 3.52
N ASP A 61 11.27 -4.26 4.52
CA ASP A 61 11.78 -4.07 5.88
C ASP A 61 12.27 -5.40 6.50
N TYR A 62 11.65 -6.52 6.12
CA TYR A 62 12.08 -7.85 6.56
C TYR A 62 13.13 -8.48 5.64
N ALA A 63 12.83 -8.61 4.34
CA ALA A 63 13.62 -9.38 3.39
C ALA A 63 14.85 -8.61 2.88
N TRP A 64 14.74 -7.29 2.70
CA TRP A 64 15.77 -6.45 2.09
C TRP A 64 16.64 -5.75 3.14
N THR A 65 16.08 -4.86 3.95
CA THR A 65 16.85 -4.09 4.93
C THR A 65 17.17 -4.89 6.18
N GLY A 66 16.29 -5.83 6.54
CA GLY A 66 16.41 -6.64 7.75
C GLY A 66 16.08 -5.89 9.04
N LEU A 67 15.52 -4.67 8.95
CA LEU A 67 15.06 -3.87 10.09
C LEU A 67 14.04 -4.59 10.97
N ASP A 68 13.30 -5.52 10.37
CA ASP A 68 12.27 -6.29 11.06
C ASP A 68 12.71 -7.73 11.40
N LYS A 69 14.00 -8.05 11.24
CA LYS A 69 14.60 -9.33 11.67
C LYS A 69 15.21 -9.18 13.08
N GLY A 70 15.54 -10.31 13.70
CA GLY A 70 16.26 -10.34 14.99
C GLY A 70 15.34 -10.46 16.21
N GLU A 71 15.86 -10.13 17.39
CA GLU A 71 15.14 -10.12 18.67
C GLU A 71 14.11 -8.97 18.73
N VAL A 72 13.08 -9.08 19.56
CA VAL A 72 12.01 -8.04 19.67
C VAL A 72 12.58 -6.64 19.96
N GLY A 73 13.65 -6.54 20.76
CA GLY A 73 14.31 -5.28 21.10
C GLY A 73 15.21 -4.69 20.00
N GLU A 74 15.50 -5.45 18.94
CA GLU A 74 16.37 -5.04 17.82
C GLU A 74 15.56 -4.65 16.57
N ARG A 75 14.27 -5.03 16.54
CA ARG A 75 13.34 -4.73 15.46
C ARG A 75 12.80 -3.31 15.53
N SER A 76 12.15 -2.86 14.46
CA SER A 76 11.38 -1.62 14.47
C SER A 76 10.36 -1.58 15.62
N ALA A 77 10.11 -0.39 16.16
CA ALA A 77 9.21 -0.21 17.29
C ALA A 77 7.80 -0.73 16.96
N GLU A 78 7.19 -1.42 17.92
CA GLU A 78 5.82 -1.89 17.79
C GLU A 78 4.88 -0.71 17.57
N LYS A 79 4.08 -0.78 16.51
CA LYS A 79 3.02 0.20 16.23
C LYS A 79 1.69 -0.49 16.47
N ASP A 80 1.12 -0.29 17.65
CA ASP A 80 -0.17 -0.87 18.05
C ASP A 80 -1.28 -0.62 17.01
N TYR A 81 -1.25 0.57 16.40
CA TYR A 81 -2.21 1.01 15.37
C TYR A 81 -1.99 0.37 13.99
N ALA A 82 -0.82 -0.25 13.75
CA ALA A 82 -0.53 -1.01 12.54
C ALA A 82 -0.57 -2.53 12.77
N GLY A 83 -0.97 -2.97 13.97
CA GLY A 83 -1.10 -4.40 14.32
C GLY A 83 0.18 -5.08 14.78
N GLY A 84 1.16 -4.32 15.29
CA GLY A 84 2.35 -4.87 15.95
C GLY A 84 3.68 -4.61 15.21
N GLN A 85 4.76 -5.26 15.64
CA GLN A 85 5.99 -5.45 14.84
C GLN A 85 5.69 -6.30 13.58
N SER A 86 6.68 -6.52 12.71
CA SER A 86 6.49 -7.28 11.47
C SER A 86 5.74 -8.60 11.66
N ILE A 87 4.60 -8.73 10.97
CA ILE A 87 3.78 -9.95 10.96
C ILE A 87 4.50 -11.16 10.35
N ILE A 88 5.59 -10.92 9.60
CA ILE A 88 6.51 -11.95 9.12
C ILE A 88 7.32 -12.48 10.29
N ALA A 89 7.85 -11.59 11.14
CA ALA A 89 8.62 -11.94 12.32
C ALA A 89 7.78 -12.66 13.40
N PHE A 90 6.47 -12.43 13.41
CA PHE A 90 5.52 -13.19 14.24
C PHE A 90 5.11 -14.56 13.65
N GLY A 91 5.59 -14.92 12.45
CA GLY A 91 5.27 -16.19 11.81
C GLY A 91 3.81 -16.32 11.35
N ILE A 92 3.06 -15.21 11.30
CA ILE A 92 1.64 -15.21 10.87
C ILE A 92 1.56 -15.45 9.36
N VAL A 93 2.46 -14.84 8.60
CA VAL A 93 2.60 -14.96 7.14
C VAL A 93 4.08 -15.09 6.76
N SER A 94 4.35 -15.73 5.64
CA SER A 94 5.69 -15.82 5.06
C SER A 94 6.05 -14.60 4.21
N GLU A 95 7.34 -14.39 3.95
CA GLU A 95 7.83 -13.34 3.04
C GLU A 95 7.16 -13.41 1.65
N LYS A 96 7.00 -14.63 1.12
CA LYS A 96 6.36 -14.85 -0.18
C LYS A 96 4.89 -14.43 -0.17
N GLU A 97 4.16 -14.77 0.89
CA GLU A 97 2.76 -14.36 1.06
C GLU A 97 2.62 -12.84 1.09
N VAL A 98 3.53 -12.13 1.77
CA VAL A 98 3.52 -10.65 1.81
C VAL A 98 3.86 -10.05 0.44
N LEU A 99 4.86 -10.59 -0.26
CA LEU A 99 5.19 -10.15 -1.62
C LEU A 99 4.02 -10.33 -2.59
N PHE A 100 3.37 -11.49 -2.59
CA PHE A 100 2.21 -11.74 -3.44
C PHE A 100 1.00 -10.87 -3.05
N ASN A 101 0.83 -10.55 -1.77
CA ASN A 101 -0.20 -9.61 -1.33
C ASN A 101 0.03 -8.21 -1.90
N ALA A 102 1.26 -7.70 -1.82
CA ALA A 102 1.62 -6.41 -2.40
C ALA A 102 1.38 -6.36 -3.92
N ILE A 103 1.86 -7.36 -4.65
CA ILE A 103 1.64 -7.48 -6.10
C ILE A 103 0.14 -7.58 -6.41
N GLY A 104 -0.62 -8.34 -5.62
CA GLY A 104 -2.07 -8.47 -5.77
C GLY A 104 -2.78 -7.11 -5.66
N TRP A 105 -2.44 -6.29 -4.66
CA TRP A 105 -3.00 -4.94 -4.53
C TRP A 105 -2.65 -4.04 -5.71
N TYR A 106 -1.41 -4.07 -6.20
CA TYR A 106 -1.02 -3.31 -7.39
C TYR A 106 -1.77 -3.75 -8.64
N ILE A 107 -1.95 -5.06 -8.85
CA ILE A 107 -2.75 -5.59 -9.96
C ILE A 107 -4.21 -5.14 -9.84
N LEU A 108 -4.80 -5.22 -8.64
CA LEU A 108 -6.16 -4.73 -8.40
C LEU A 108 -6.28 -3.22 -8.69
N ALA A 109 -5.26 -2.43 -8.33
CA ALA A 109 -5.23 -1.00 -8.61
C ALA A 109 -5.28 -0.69 -10.11
N LEU A 110 -4.77 -1.58 -10.98
CA LEU A 110 -4.77 -1.34 -12.43
C LEU A 110 -6.18 -1.19 -12.99
N ALA A 111 -7.20 -1.84 -12.43
CA ALA A 111 -8.57 -1.74 -12.94
C ALA A 111 -9.11 -0.29 -12.92
N PRO A 112 -9.18 0.42 -11.78
CA PRO A 112 -9.60 1.82 -11.77
C PRO A 112 -8.62 2.74 -12.52
N LEU A 113 -7.32 2.45 -12.49
CA LEU A 113 -6.31 3.28 -13.16
C LEU A 113 -6.40 3.22 -14.69
N ILE A 114 -6.63 2.03 -15.26
CA ILE A 114 -6.82 1.84 -16.71
C ILE A 114 -8.13 2.53 -17.13
N TYR A 115 -9.20 2.37 -16.35
CA TYR A 115 -10.44 3.10 -16.59
C TYR A 115 -10.21 4.61 -16.65
N LEU A 116 -9.51 5.19 -15.67
CA LEU A 116 -9.21 6.62 -15.65
C LEU A 116 -8.25 7.05 -16.77
N ALA A 117 -7.30 6.19 -17.14
CA ALA A 117 -6.39 6.48 -18.25
C ALA A 117 -7.12 6.64 -19.58
N ILE A 118 -8.12 5.79 -19.82
CA ILE A 118 -8.96 5.82 -21.03
C ILE A 118 -9.92 7.02 -21.01
N ASN A 119 -10.53 7.32 -19.85
CA ASN A 119 -11.63 8.30 -19.75
C ASN A 119 -11.19 9.71 -19.35
N VAL A 120 -9.99 9.88 -18.77
CA VAL A 120 -9.51 11.17 -18.24
C VAL A 120 -8.18 11.54 -18.89
N SER A 121 -7.12 10.76 -18.66
CA SER A 121 -5.80 11.02 -19.26
C SER A 121 -4.82 9.88 -19.07
N TRP A 122 -4.09 9.54 -20.13
CA TRP A 122 -3.03 8.53 -20.12
C TRP A 122 -1.88 8.86 -19.15
N ILE A 123 -1.71 10.13 -18.73
CA ILE A 123 -0.68 10.54 -17.74
C ILE A 123 -0.88 9.89 -16.37
N ILE A 124 -2.08 9.38 -16.09
CA ILE A 124 -2.39 8.68 -14.83
C ILE A 124 -1.55 7.41 -14.69
N LEU A 125 -1.28 6.69 -15.78
CA LEU A 125 -0.51 5.45 -15.74
C LEU A 125 0.96 5.65 -15.32
N PRO A 126 1.76 6.54 -15.94
CA PRO A 126 3.13 6.78 -15.48
C PRO A 126 3.18 7.33 -14.05
N LEU A 127 2.24 8.18 -13.63
CA LEU A 127 2.16 8.66 -12.25
C LEU A 127 1.84 7.54 -11.26
N ALA A 128 0.92 6.65 -11.61
CA ALA A 128 0.58 5.50 -10.79
C ALA A 128 1.74 4.51 -10.67
N ILE A 129 2.43 4.21 -11.78
CA ILE A 129 3.62 3.34 -11.78
C ILE A 129 4.72 3.96 -10.92
N ALA A 130 4.98 5.26 -11.06
CA ALA A 130 5.92 5.97 -10.18
C ALA A 130 5.51 5.87 -8.71
N GLY A 131 4.21 6.01 -8.41
CA GLY A 131 3.66 5.82 -7.07
C GLY A 131 3.84 4.40 -6.51
N MET A 132 3.70 3.36 -7.33
CA MET A 132 3.96 1.98 -6.91
C MET A 132 5.45 1.74 -6.62
N LEU A 133 6.33 2.36 -7.40
CA LEU A 133 7.79 2.22 -7.27
C LEU A 133 8.36 3.03 -6.10
N ILE A 134 7.68 4.09 -5.63
CA ILE A 134 8.21 4.97 -4.57
C ILE A 134 8.53 4.21 -3.28
N THR A 135 7.75 3.16 -2.97
CA THR A 135 7.96 2.33 -1.78
C THR A 135 9.33 1.66 -1.79
N PHE A 136 9.82 1.23 -2.96
CA PHE A 136 11.15 0.65 -3.10
C PHE A 136 12.23 1.67 -2.78
N TRP A 137 12.13 2.87 -3.37
CA TRP A 137 13.09 3.95 -3.16
C TRP A 137 13.06 4.47 -1.71
N TYR A 138 11.87 4.51 -1.11
CA TYR A 138 11.70 4.86 0.30
C TYR A 138 12.41 3.88 1.24
N ALA A 139 12.41 2.59 0.91
CA ALA A 139 13.03 1.54 1.74
C ALA A 139 14.49 1.21 1.35
N TRP A 140 15.06 1.90 0.36
CA TRP A 140 16.45 1.68 -0.09
C TRP A 140 17.49 2.35 0.82
N GLY A 141 17.08 3.39 1.56
CA GLY A 141 17.95 4.22 2.41
C GLY A 141 18.20 3.66 3.79
#